data_AF-A0A522NT41-F1
#
_entry.id   AF-A0A522NT41-F1
#
_cell.length_a   1.000
_cell.length_b   1.000
_cell.length_c   1.000
_cell.angle_alpha   90.00
_cell.angle_beta   90.00
_cell.angle_gamma   90.00
#
_symmetry.space_group_name_H-M   'P 1'
#
loop_
_entity.id
_entity.type
_entity.pdbx_description
1 polymer ?
#
loop_
_entity_poly.entity_id
_entity_poly.type
_entity_poly.pdbx_seq_one_letter_code
_entity_poly.pdbx_strand_id
1 'polypeptide(L)'
;MAIKRRPTIDPATEAAIEAFGEAAERPTEAPIAQASPQPARPARKKVPTPPATPATEWPDDVAKTLLIRYPDLELPALLSDVARAEERSQHATALRALRRGLEILKDENGI
;
A
#
# COMPACT_ATOMS: atom_id res chain seq x y z
N MET A 1 -32.10 17.14 -32.72
CA MET A 1 -31.08 16.39 -31.94
C MET A 1 -30.41 15.40 -32.89
N ALA A 2 -29.19 15.68 -33.35
CA ALA A 2 -28.47 14.79 -34.27
C ALA A 2 -27.75 13.70 -33.49
N ILE A 3 -28.14 12.44 -33.66
CA ILE A 3 -27.47 11.28 -33.06
C ILE A 3 -26.20 11.02 -33.88
N LYS A 4 -25.04 11.34 -33.30
CA LYS A 4 -23.74 11.04 -33.91
C LYS A 4 -23.58 9.51 -33.97
N ARG A 5 -23.44 8.97 -35.18
CA ARG A 5 -23.18 7.54 -35.39
C ARG A 5 -21.80 7.17 -34.82
N ARG A 6 -21.73 5.97 -34.24
CA ARG A 6 -20.52 5.39 -33.65
C ARG A 6 -19.48 5.18 -34.77
N PRO A 7 -18.20 5.51 -34.58
CA PRO A 7 -17.17 5.26 -35.59
C PRO A 7 -17.01 3.75 -35.80
N THR A 8 -16.87 3.35 -37.07
CA THR A 8 -16.56 1.97 -37.46
C THR A 8 -15.21 1.57 -36.88
N ILE A 9 -15.15 0.43 -36.22
CA ILE A 9 -13.92 -0.12 -35.64
C ILE A 9 -13.06 -0.68 -36.78
N ASP A 10 -11.75 -0.49 -36.68
CA ASP A 10 -10.78 -1.00 -37.64
C ASP A 10 -10.75 -2.54 -37.59
N PRO A 11 -10.83 -3.25 -38.74
CA PRO A 11 -10.77 -4.72 -38.80
C PRO A 11 -9.55 -5.32 -38.10
N ALA A 12 -8.42 -4.60 -38.01
CA ALA A 12 -7.26 -5.07 -37.24
C ALA A 12 -7.53 -5.12 -35.72
N THR A 13 -8.40 -4.23 -35.23
CA THR A 13 -8.81 -4.19 -33.82
C THR A 13 -9.84 -5.28 -33.53
N GLU A 14 -10.72 -5.58 -34.48
CA GLU A 14 -11.67 -6.71 -34.36
C GLU A 14 -10.93 -8.05 -34.25
N ALA A 15 -9.93 -8.29 -35.11
CA ALA A 15 -9.12 -9.50 -35.05
C ALA A 15 -8.34 -9.65 -33.72
N ALA A 16 -7.88 -8.54 -33.14
CA ALA A 16 -7.19 -8.55 -31.84
C ALA A 16 -8.14 -8.90 -30.67
N ILE A 17 -9.39 -8.46 -30.74
CA ILE A 17 -10.42 -8.77 -29.73
C ILE A 17 -10.81 -10.25 -29.81
N GLU A 18 -10.94 -10.80 -31.02
CA GLU A 18 -11.27 -12.22 -31.23
C GLU A 18 -10.14 -13.14 -30.73
N ALA A 19 -8.87 -12.82 -31.05
CA ALA A 19 -7.72 -13.57 -30.56
C ALA A 19 -7.58 -13.54 -29.03
N PHE A 20 -7.99 -12.44 -28.37
CA PHE A 20 -8.05 -12.36 -26.91
C PHE A 20 -9.13 -13.29 -26.32
N GLY A 21 -10.30 -13.37 -26.98
CA GLY A 21 -11.37 -14.29 -26.57
C GLY A 21 -10.96 -15.75 -26.65
N GLU A 22 -10.32 -16.16 -27.75
CA GLU A 22 -9.84 -17.54 -27.93
C GLU A 22 -8.80 -17.97 -26.88
N ALA A 23 -7.97 -17.03 -26.42
CA ALA A 23 -6.97 -17.32 -25.39
C ALA A 23 -7.59 -17.56 -24.00
N ALA A 24 -8.80 -17.05 -23.75
CA ALA A 24 -9.50 -17.23 -22.48
C ALA A 24 -10.24 -18.58 -22.38
N GLU A 25 -10.62 -19.19 -23.51
CA GLU A 25 -11.37 -20.46 -23.54
C GLU A 25 -10.49 -21.71 -23.58
N ARG A 26 -9.16 -21.59 -23.77
CA ARG A 26 -8.27 -22.75 -23.74
C ARG A 26 -8.04 -23.21 -22.30
N PRO A 27 -8.49 -24.43 -21.92
CA PRO A 27 -8.11 -25.01 -20.65
C PRO A 27 -6.63 -25.42 -20.75
N THR A 28 -5.78 -24.79 -19.96
CA THR A 28 -4.40 -25.24 -19.74
C THR A 28 -4.45 -26.60 -19.02
N GLU A 29 -4.31 -27.70 -19.75
CA GLU A 29 -3.94 -28.99 -19.16
C GLU A 29 -2.51 -28.88 -18.62
N ALA A 30 -2.39 -28.73 -17.30
CA ALA A 30 -1.11 -28.80 -16.60
C ALA A 30 -0.81 -30.26 -16.21
N PRO A 31 0.41 -30.79 -16.44
CA PRO A 31 0.84 -32.03 -15.83
C PRO A 31 0.98 -31.82 -14.31
N ILE A 32 0.35 -32.72 -13.57
CA ILE A 32 0.34 -32.78 -12.11
C ILE A 32 1.77 -33.04 -11.59
N ALA A 33 2.37 -32.02 -10.97
CA ALA A 33 3.49 -32.20 -10.06
C ALA A 33 3.10 -31.53 -8.73
N GLN A 34 2.93 -32.35 -7.70
CA GLN A 34 2.58 -31.93 -6.35
C GLN A 34 3.69 -31.05 -5.75
N ALA A 35 3.42 -29.76 -5.65
CA ALA A 35 4.03 -28.89 -4.66
C ALA A 35 2.95 -27.88 -4.24
N SER A 36 2.58 -27.90 -2.96
CA SER A 36 1.62 -26.95 -2.40
C SER A 36 2.06 -25.52 -2.76
N PRO A 37 1.23 -24.72 -3.45
CA PRO A 37 1.61 -23.35 -3.77
C PRO A 37 1.60 -22.54 -2.48
N GLN A 38 2.78 -22.27 -1.94
CA GLN A 38 2.98 -21.16 -1.02
C GLN A 38 2.49 -19.91 -1.76
N PRO A 39 1.56 -19.11 -1.21
CA PRO A 39 1.09 -17.91 -1.88
C PRO A 39 2.31 -17.02 -2.12
N ALA A 40 2.63 -16.83 -3.40
CA ALA A 40 3.71 -15.96 -3.83
C ALA A 40 3.44 -14.56 -3.28
N ARG A 41 4.22 -14.15 -2.28
CA ARG A 41 4.21 -12.78 -1.80
C ARG A 41 4.53 -11.90 -3.01
N PRO A 42 3.70 -10.89 -3.36
CA PRO A 42 3.99 -10.04 -4.49
C PRO A 42 5.39 -9.46 -4.29
N ALA A 43 6.28 -9.70 -5.25
CA ALA A 43 7.58 -9.07 -5.28
C ALA A 43 7.34 -7.56 -5.22
N ARG A 44 7.64 -6.94 -4.07
CA ARG A 44 7.55 -5.49 -3.94
C ARG A 44 8.47 -4.91 -5.01
N LYS A 45 7.88 -4.25 -6.01
CA LYS A 45 8.63 -3.39 -6.93
C LYS A 45 9.51 -2.50 -6.06
N LYS A 46 10.83 -2.57 -6.23
CA LYS A 46 11.76 -1.60 -5.63
C LYS A 46 11.36 -0.24 -6.20
N VAL A 47 10.58 0.51 -5.42
CA VAL A 47 10.33 1.92 -5.70
C VAL A 47 11.71 2.58 -5.61
N PRO A 48 12.15 3.34 -6.62
CA PRO A 48 13.40 4.08 -6.55
C PRO A 48 13.37 4.95 -5.30
N THR A 49 14.36 4.80 -4.42
CA THR A 49 14.54 5.70 -3.29
C THR A 49 14.70 7.11 -3.85
N PRO A 50 13.83 8.08 -3.50
CA PRO A 50 14.02 9.45 -3.94
C PRO A 50 15.40 9.95 -3.47
N PRO A 51 16.08 10.79 -4.27
CA PRO A 51 17.38 11.33 -3.90
C PRO A 51 17.27 12.03 -2.55
N ALA A 52 18.18 11.68 -1.63
CA ALA A 52 18.22 12.26 -0.29
C ALA A 52 18.30 13.79 -0.42
N THR A 53 17.25 14.45 0.07
CA THR A 53 17.26 15.89 0.36
C THR A 53 18.45 16.16 1.28
N PRO A 54 19.22 17.26 1.14
CA PRO A 54 20.35 17.54 2.03
C PRO A 54 19.85 17.52 3.48
N ALA A 55 20.23 16.46 4.19
CA ALA A 55 19.72 16.16 5.50
C ALA A 55 20.31 17.17 6.47
N THR A 56 19.47 17.88 7.21
CA THR A 56 19.83 18.26 8.57
C THR A 56 20.35 16.99 9.24
N GLU A 57 21.59 17.02 9.71
CA GLU A 57 22.25 15.86 10.30
C GLU A 57 21.35 15.30 11.41
N TRP A 58 20.98 14.04 11.27
CA TRP A 58 20.11 13.38 12.23
C TRP A 58 20.95 13.06 13.47
N PRO A 59 20.48 13.35 14.69
CA PRO A 59 21.27 13.09 15.89
C PRO A 59 21.73 11.63 15.96
N ASP A 60 23.01 11.41 16.25
CA ASP A 60 23.63 10.07 16.25
C ASP A 60 22.93 9.10 17.23
N ASP A 61 22.39 9.62 18.33
CA ASP A 61 21.75 8.84 19.39
C ASP A 61 20.26 8.54 19.15
N VAL A 62 19.68 8.98 18.02
CA VAL A 62 18.24 8.84 17.76
C VAL A 62 17.96 7.90 16.59
N ALA A 63 17.18 6.85 16.84
CA ALA A 63 16.76 5.94 15.78
C ALA A 63 15.83 6.65 14.76
N LYS A 64 16.11 6.48 13.47
CA LYS A 64 15.30 7.03 12.37
C LYS A 64 13.97 6.29 12.18
N THR A 65 13.91 5.03 12.60
CA THR A 65 12.75 4.15 12.42
C THR A 65 12.57 3.26 13.63
N LEU A 66 11.32 2.97 13.98
CA LEU A 66 10.96 2.10 15.10
C LEU A 66 9.93 1.06 14.65
N LEU A 67 10.13 -0.20 15.07
CA LEU A 67 9.12 -1.25 14.94
C LEU A 67 8.35 -1.38 16.25
N ILE A 68 7.04 -1.15 16.20
CA ILE A 68 6.15 -1.31 17.36
C ILE A 68 5.48 -2.69 17.27
N ARG A 69 5.60 -3.47 18.36
CA ARG A 69 4.87 -4.73 18.55
C ARG A 69 3.78 -4.51 19.59
N TYR A 70 2.53 -4.63 19.19
CA TYR A 70 1.40 -4.49 20.10
C TYR A 70 1.22 -5.79 20.92
N PRO A 71 1.18 -5.71 22.26
CA PRO A 71 0.93 -6.89 23.11
C PRO A 71 -0.54 -7.34 23.05
N ASP A 72 -1.45 -6.42 22.76
CA ASP A 72 -2.90 -6.64 22.61
C ASP A 72 -3.42 -5.98 21.32
N LEU A 73 -4.68 -6.23 20.99
CA LEU A 73 -5.33 -5.69 19.78
C LEU A 73 -6.08 -4.38 20.02
N GLU A 74 -6.16 -3.88 21.25
CA GLU A 74 -6.97 -2.72 21.59
C GLU A 74 -6.36 -1.45 21.02
N LEU A 75 -5.05 -1.26 21.25
CA LEU A 75 -4.32 -0.08 20.79
C LEU A 75 -4.30 0.05 19.24
N PRO A 76 -3.99 -1.00 18.45
CA PRO A 76 -4.03 -0.88 17.00
C PRO A 76 -5.45 -0.67 16.46
N ALA A 77 -6.49 -1.21 17.11
CA ALA A 77 -7.89 -0.97 16.73
C ALA A 77 -8.27 0.50 16.93
N LEU A 78 -7.98 1.06 18.11
CA LEU A 78 -8.24 2.46 18.42
C LEU A 78 -7.49 3.41 17.48
N LEU A 79 -6.23 3.13 17.18
CA LEU A 79 -5.47 3.89 16.20
C LEU A 79 -6.13 3.87 14.81
N SER A 80 -6.69 2.73 14.40
CA SER A 80 -7.37 2.60 13.12
C SER A 80 -8.67 3.40 13.05
N ASP A 81 -9.43 3.44 14.14
CA ASP A 81 -10.68 4.19 14.23
C ASP A 81 -10.43 5.70 14.22
N VAL A 82 -9.43 6.16 14.98
CA VAL A 82 -9.02 7.57 14.98
C VAL A 82 -8.49 7.99 13.60
N ALA A 83 -7.67 7.14 12.95
CA ALA A 83 -7.16 7.43 11.61
C ALA A 83 -8.29 7.58 10.58
N ARG A 84 -9.31 6.73 10.65
CA ARG A 84 -10.53 6.83 9.82
C ARG A 84 -11.30 8.11 10.09
N ALA A 85 -11.54 8.43 11.37
CA ALA A 85 -12.27 9.63 11.77
C ALA A 85 -11.59 10.93 11.33
N GLU A 86 -10.26 10.94 11.30
CA GLU A 86 -9.46 12.10 10.90
C GLU A 86 -9.14 12.15 9.39
N GLU A 87 -9.59 11.16 8.61
CA GLU A 87 -9.25 10.99 7.19
C GLU A 87 -7.73 10.99 6.94
N ARG A 88 -6.97 10.35 7.83
CA ARG A 88 -5.50 10.29 7.79
C ARG A 88 -4.98 8.86 7.71
N SER A 89 -3.72 8.71 7.30
CA SER A 89 -3.04 7.43 7.37
C SER A 89 -2.74 7.06 8.83
N GLN A 90 -2.80 5.76 9.14
CA GLN A 90 -2.49 5.27 10.49
C GLN A 90 -1.09 5.71 10.97
N HIS A 91 -0.12 5.76 10.07
CA HIS A 91 1.24 6.22 10.40
C HIS A 91 1.26 7.70 10.81
N ALA A 92 0.59 8.58 10.06
CA ALA A 92 0.50 10.00 10.40
C ALA A 92 -0.23 10.22 11.73
N THR A 93 -1.32 9.48 11.96
CA THR A 93 -2.07 9.51 13.22
C THR A 93 -1.21 9.02 14.39
N ALA A 94 -0.45 7.94 14.20
CA ALA A 94 0.45 7.41 15.24
C ALA A 94 1.54 8.41 15.64
N LEU A 95 2.18 9.06 14.66
CA LEU A 95 3.21 10.08 14.94
C LEU A 95 2.62 11.27 15.70
N ARG A 96 1.42 11.71 15.34
CA ARG A 96 0.73 12.81 16.02
C ARG A 96 0.36 12.42 17.46
N ALA A 97 -0.19 11.24 17.66
CA ALA A 97 -0.53 10.73 19.00
C ALA A 97 0.72 10.60 19.88
N LEU A 98 1.81 10.03 19.34
CA LEU A 98 3.09 9.93 20.02
C LEU A 98 3.64 11.30 20.42
N ARG A 99 3.68 12.26 19.49
CA ARG A 99 4.17 13.60 19.77
C ARG A 99 3.39 14.27 20.91
N ARG A 100 2.06 14.23 20.83
CA ARG A 100 1.19 14.81 21.85
C ARG A 100 1.36 14.11 23.20
N GLY A 101 1.46 12.78 23.21
CA GLY A 101 1.70 12.02 24.44
C GLY A 101 3.05 12.37 25.07
N LEU A 102 4.10 12.50 24.27
CA LEU A 102 5.42 12.91 24.75
C LEU A 102 5.44 14.34 25.27
N GLU A 103 4.74 15.29 24.63
CA GLU A 103 4.59 16.67 25.11
C GLU A 103 3.91 16.69 26.49
N ILE A 104 2.83 15.92 26.68
CA ILE A 104 2.15 15.78 27.98
C ILE A 104 3.09 15.18 29.03
N LEU A 105 3.82 14.11 28.69
CA LEU A 105 4.76 13.48 29.62
C LEU A 105 5.93 14.40 29.99
N LYS A 106 6.36 15.27 29.08
CA LYS A 106 7.37 16.29 29.36
C LYS A 106 6.85 17.32 30.37
N ASP A 107 5.64 17.80 30.15
CA ASP A 107 4.97 18.75 31.06
C ASP A 107 4.75 18.13 32.44
N GLU A 108 4.32 16.86 32.52
CA GLU A 108 4.09 16.14 33.78
C GLU A 108 5.38 15.89 34.58
N ASN A 109 6.48 15.59 33.88
CA ASN A 109 7.77 15.29 34.52
C ASN A 109 8.68 16.52 34.69
N GLY A 110 8.27 17.69 34.17
CA GLY A 110 9.04 18.93 34.25
C GLY A 110 10.36 18.90 33.45
N ILE A 111 10.38 18.19 32.31
CA ILE A 111 11.56 18.03 31.43
C ILE A 111 11.36 18.74 30.09
#